data_AF-A0A4U6RH75-F1
#
_entry.id   AF-A0A4U6RH75-F1
#
_cell.length_a   1.000
_cell.length_b   1.000
_cell.length_c   1.000
_cell.angle_alpha   90.00
_cell.angle_beta   90.00
_cell.angle_gamma   90.00
#
_symmetry.space_group_name_H-M   'P 1'
#
loop_
_entity.id
_entity.type
_entity.pdbx_description
1 polymer ?
#
loop_
_entity_poly.entity_id
_entity_poly.type
_entity_poly.pdbx_seq_one_letter_code
_entity_poly.pdbx_strand_id
1 'polypeptide(L)' 'MPVDEPIFQIGDRVHLSELGTSRLKKAPAKTGRVVGAGKASKLAFRVLFDGMKTPVSLHQSYLELDNGKP' A
#
# COMPACT_ATOMS: atom_id res chain seq x y z
N MET A 1 -0.36 14.15 -13.76
CA MET A 1 -0.51 14.95 -12.54
C MET A 1 0.65 14.62 -11.63
N PRO A 2 1.43 15.59 -11.11
CA PRO A 2 2.52 15.26 -10.21
C PRO A 2 1.90 14.87 -8.87
N VAL A 3 1.95 13.58 -8.54
CA VAL A 3 1.57 13.08 -7.22
C VAL A 3 2.76 13.27 -6.27
N ASP A 4 3.19 14.51 -6.08
CA ASP A 4 4.39 14.82 -5.26
C ASP A 4 4.11 14.80 -3.75
N GLU A 5 2.85 14.63 -3.36
CA GLU A 5 2.45 14.55 -1.96
C GLU A 5 2.10 13.10 -1.55
N PRO A 6 2.57 12.66 -0.36
CA PRO A 6 2.20 11.38 0.21
C PRO A 6 0.71 11.39 0.60
N ILE A 7 -0.09 10.51 -0.01
CA ILE A 7 -1.55 10.52 0.15
C ILE A 7 -2.00 9.62 1.33
N PHE A 8 -1.15 8.70 1.78
CA PHE A 8 -1.46 7.74 2.84
C PHE A 8 -0.78 8.09 4.17
N GLN A 9 -1.39 7.66 5.27
CA GLN A 9 -0.86 7.81 6.63
C GLN A 9 -0.68 6.45 7.31
N ILE A 10 0.18 6.41 8.34
CA ILE A 10 0.35 5.21 9.17
C ILE A 10 -0.97 4.92 9.87
N GLY A 11 -1.46 3.69 9.70
CA GLY A 11 -2.74 3.26 10.24
C GLY A 11 -3.85 3.18 9.19
N ASP A 12 -3.67 3.72 7.99
CA ASP A 12 -4.66 3.63 6.91
C ASP A 12 -4.84 2.19 6.44
N ARG A 13 -6.11 1.82 6.21
CA ARG A 13 -6.47 0.58 5.52
C ARG A 13 -6.32 0.83 4.02
N VAL A 14 -5.60 -0.06 3.34
CA VAL A 14 -5.32 0.07 1.91
C VAL A 14 -5.49 -1.28 1.22
N HIS A 15 -5.81 -1.24 -0.07
CA HIS A 15 -5.73 -2.39 -0.95
C HIS A 15 -4.80 -2.13 -2.14
N LEU A 16 -4.37 -3.19 -2.81
CA LEU A 16 -3.61 -3.09 -4.05
C LEU A 16 -4.50 -2.54 -5.16
N SER A 17 -4.03 -1.49 -5.84
CA SER A 17 -4.63 -1.05 -7.11
C SER A 17 -4.51 -2.15 -8.16
N GLU A 18 -5.16 -2.00 -9.31
CA GLU A 18 -5.02 -2.94 -10.44
C GLU A 18 -3.54 -3.10 -10.85
N LEU A 19 -2.80 -1.99 -10.89
CA LEU A 19 -1.36 -1.98 -11.19
C LEU A 19 -0.56 -2.67 -10.09
N GLY A 20 -0.91 -2.42 -8.82
CA GLY A 20 -0.31 -3.08 -7.67
C GLY A 20 -0.54 -4.60 -7.69
N THR A 21 -1.75 -5.04 -8.04
CA THR A 21 -2.12 -6.46 -8.15
C THR A 21 -1.37 -7.16 -9.28
N SER A 22 -1.18 -6.49 -10.43
CA SER A 22 -0.41 -7.04 -11.55
C SER A 22 1.08 -7.25 -11.21
N ARG A 23 1.65 -6.34 -10.40
CA ARG A 23 3.05 -6.41 -9.95
C ARG A 23 3.25 -7.38 -8.77
N LEU A 24 2.33 -7.38 -7.80
CA LEU A 24 2.45 -8.15 -6.57
C LEU A 24 1.65 -9.46 -6.64
N LYS A 25 2.04 -10.35 -7.56
CA LYS A 25 1.35 -11.64 -7.82
C LYS A 25 1.33 -12.62 -6.64
N LYS A 26 2.17 -12.40 -5.62
CA LYS A 26 2.39 -13.34 -4.50
C LYS A 26 1.82 -12.86 -3.16
N ALA A 27 1.08 -11.75 -3.13
CA ALA A 27 0.46 -11.31 -1.88
C ALA A 27 -0.72 -12.23 -1.53
N PRO A 28 -0.74 -12.84 -0.33
CA PRO A 28 -1.82 -13.72 0.10
C PRO A 28 -3.15 -12.97 0.28
N ALA A 29 -3.09 -11.68 0.61
CA ALA A 29 -4.23 -10.77 0.63
C ALA A 29 -3.94 -9.51 -0.18
N LYS A 30 -4.97 -8.96 -0.80
CA LYS A 30 -4.89 -7.68 -1.51
C LYS A 30 -5.06 -6.48 -0.59
N THR A 31 -5.51 -6.71 0.64
CA THR A 31 -5.80 -5.71 1.68
C THR A 31 -4.74 -5.73 2.77
N GLY A 32 -4.50 -4.57 3.37
CA GLY A 32 -3.49 -4.41 4.41
C GLY A 32 -3.59 -3.07 5.12
N ARG A 33 -2.56 -2.80 5.93
CA ARG A 33 -2.44 -1.56 6.69
C ARG A 33 -1.10 -0.89 6.44
N VAL A 34 -1.10 0.42 6.30
CA VAL A 34 0.14 1.20 6.27
C VAL A 34 0.76 1.18 7.66
N VAL A 35 2.00 0.70 7.77
CA VAL A 35 2.75 0.59 9.03
C VAL A 35 3.97 1.51 9.07
N GLY A 36 4.25 2.24 7.99
CA GLY A 36 5.35 3.19 7.96
C GLY A 36 5.58 3.82 6.59
N ALA A 37 6.49 4.79 6.53
CA ALA A 37 7.02 5.31 5.27
C ALA A 37 8.10 4.37 4.70
N GLY A 38 8.16 4.31 3.37
CA GLY A 38 9.19 3.59 2.63
C GLY A 38 10.50 4.39 2.63
N LYS A 39 11.62 3.68 2.77
CA LYS A 39 12.96 4.32 2.78
C LYS A 39 13.44 4.80 1.41
N ALA A 40 12.84 4.28 0.33
CA ALA A 40 13.34 4.48 -1.04
C ALA A 40 12.80 5.75 -1.71
N SER A 41 11.65 6.27 -1.27
CA SER A 41 11.02 7.47 -1.84
C SER A 41 10.03 8.04 -0.84
N LYS A 42 9.80 9.37 -0.89
CA LYS A 42 8.74 10.05 -0.12
C LYS A 42 7.34 9.51 -0.44
N LEU A 43 7.18 8.91 -1.62
CA LEU A 43 5.91 8.34 -2.11
C LEU A 43 5.84 6.82 -1.92
N ALA A 44 6.84 6.22 -1.27
CA ALA A 44 6.82 4.81 -0.91
C ALA A 44 6.27 4.64 0.50
N PHE A 45 5.48 3.59 0.72
CA PHE A 45 4.87 3.23 1.99
C PHE A 45 5.17 1.78 2.32
N ARG A 46 5.38 1.50 3.61
CA ARG A 46 5.47 0.13 4.13
C ARG A 46 4.07 -0.32 4.50
N VAL A 47 3.59 -1.34 3.81
CA VAL A 47 2.26 -1.91 4.01
C VAL A 47 2.41 -3.34 4.51
N LEU A 48 1.72 -3.66 5.61
CA LEU A 48 1.56 -5.03 6.08
C LEU A 48 0.23 -5.56 5.53
N PHE A 49 0.31 -6.41 4.51
CA PHE A 49 -0.87 -7.10 3.98
C PHE A 49 -1.34 -8.19 4.93
N ASP A 50 -2.65 -8.43 4.96
CA ASP A 50 -3.24 -9.46 5.79
C ASP A 50 -2.65 -10.83 5.45
N GLY A 51 -2.31 -11.62 6.47
CA GLY A 51 -1.66 -12.92 6.29
C GLY A 51 -0.16 -12.87 5.95
N MET A 52 0.44 -11.69 5.74
CA MET A 52 1.90 -11.55 5.66
C MET A 52 2.52 -11.32 7.04
N LYS A 53 3.73 -11.88 7.26
CA LYS A 53 4.50 -11.66 8.49
C LYS A 53 5.38 -10.41 8.45
N THR A 54 5.66 -9.91 7.25
CA THR A 54 6.61 -8.81 7.03
C THR A 54 5.99 -7.75 6.12
N PRO A 55 6.17 -6.46 6.43
CA PRO A 55 5.66 -5.39 5.59
C PRO A 55 6.47 -5.26 4.31
N VAL A 56 5.79 -4.91 3.22
CA VAL A 56 6.38 -4.65 1.90
C VAL A 56 6.38 -3.16 1.60
N SER A 57 7.45 -2.67 0.97
CA SER A 57 7.54 -1.28 0.53
C SER A 57 6.95 -1.15 -0.88
N LEU A 58 5.93 -0.31 -1.05
CA LEU A 58 5.26 -0.08 -2.34
C LEU A 58 5.14 1.42 -2.61
N HIS A 59 5.21 1.79 -3.89
CA HIS A 59 4.88 3.14 -4.31
C HIS A 59 3.38 3.39 -4.14
N GLN A 60 3.00 4.63 -3.82
CA GLN A 60 1.60 5.01 -3.58
C GLN A 60 0.67 4.71 -4.76
N SER A 61 1.18 4.71 -5.99
CA SER A 61 0.40 4.33 -7.18
C SER A 61 -0.01 2.85 -7.24
N TYR A 62 0.55 2.00 -6.36
CA TYR A 62 0.19 0.59 -6.24
C TYR A 62 -0.84 0.35 -5.15
N LEU A 63 -1.27 1.40 -4.46
CA LEU A 63 -2.16 1.35 -3.31
C LEU A 63 -3.38 2.23 -3.58
N GLU A 64 -4.49 1.84 -3.00
CA GLU A 64 -5.72 2.62 -2.93
C GLU A 64 -6.24 2.55 -1.49
N LEU A 65 -6.94 3.60 -1.05
CA LEU A 65 -7.59 3.59 0.26
C LEU A 65 -8.72 2.55 0.23
N ASP A 66 -8.67 1.64 1.20
CA ASP A 66 -9.75 0.71 1.44
C ASP A 66 -10.79 1.46 2.27
N ASN A 67 -11.69 2.17 1.58
CA ASN A 67 -12.74 2.98 2.20
C ASN A 67 -13.79 2.15 2.93
N GLY A 68 -13.60 0.82 3.07
CA GLY A 68 -14.42 -0.04 3.90
C GLY A 68 -15.91 0.21 3.71
N LYS A 69 -16.35 0.40 2.46
CA LYS A 69 -17.77 0.63 2.21
C LYS A 69 -18.47 -0.68 2.58
N PRO A 70 -19.37 -0.67 3.59
CA PRO A 70 -20.13 -1.84 3.96
C PRO A 70 -20.98 -2.36 2.80
#